data_AF-A0A9P6W387-F1
#
_entry.id   AF-A0A9P6W387-F1
#
_cell.length_a   1.000
_cell.length_b   1.000
_cell.length_c   1.000
_cell.angle_alpha   90.00
_cell.angle_beta   90.00
_cell.angle_gamma   90.00
#
_symmetry.space_group_name_H-M   'P 1'
#
loop_
_entity.id
_entity.type
_entity.pdbx_description
1 polymer ?
#
loop_
_entity_poly.entity_id
_entity_poly.type
_entity_poly.pdbx_seq_one_letter_code
_entity_poly.pdbx_strand_id
1 'polypeptide(L)'
;MANKSRPKQTKAPYRKYVAGEGFSKVMLSKKTHKDRKREDLLNDTFSDNDDDNDNEEEMKYHIIKDASGKTYYMYDTSQETDHLEKTPEIDTNIEKSNDFDIMIRHGPTKMKLPWEIQSLIIKYLDKIEVDHLIVCKVWLMMCLPILYAKPELNSKNFNKFITEVIVDRKKIFGQYIKELDLSTILQSGRNSYVSKLLRRCSNNLEKFTAPQTSFGYAPLISLKSCHQLRYLDLGLVSETVKLKELFAAIKNFKHLTHLAFPRSSVDCEGFREFVWPQSLLYLKLSGGITNEFVIDTNWPSTIKILEYSFCSKINENAIYTMLSQIGDNLTHLYFHYPMPALRDNSLDFIFRYCTHLITVQLMVDYTSKWAFSDEMLIPIFDFRRPLKTIFLESSGSLGMATKIHPDDFTIALLEHRLPCLKNIRLSPRLGWDMDSEDVSDLVNALDEQDGSLYVGRL
;
A
#
# COMPACT_ATOMS: atom_id res chain seq x y z
N MET A 1 47.42 -22.16 -23.40
CA MET A 1 47.90 -22.79 -22.14
C MET A 1 47.85 -21.75 -21.04
N ALA A 2 46.92 -21.89 -20.08
CA ALA A 2 47.02 -21.35 -18.73
C ALA A 2 45.87 -21.97 -17.91
N ASN A 3 46.25 -22.83 -16.96
CA ASN A 3 45.38 -23.67 -16.16
C ASN A 3 44.48 -22.86 -15.22
N LYS A 4 43.18 -23.14 -15.25
CA LYS A 4 42.23 -22.76 -14.20
C LYS A 4 42.32 -23.79 -13.06
N SER A 5 42.95 -23.43 -11.95
CA SER A 5 42.78 -24.15 -10.67
C SER A 5 41.59 -23.55 -9.94
N ARG A 6 40.49 -24.32 -9.82
CA ARG A 6 39.37 -23.98 -8.93
C ARG A 6 39.80 -24.23 -7.47
N PRO A 7 39.44 -23.36 -6.51
CA PRO A 7 39.66 -23.64 -5.10
C PRO A 7 38.76 -24.80 -4.64
N LYS A 8 39.35 -25.75 -3.90
CA LYS A 8 38.64 -26.90 -3.31
C LYS A 8 37.75 -26.42 -2.16
N GLN A 9 36.48 -26.80 -2.17
CA GLN A 9 35.56 -26.57 -1.05
C GLN A 9 36.02 -27.38 0.17
N THR A 10 36.43 -26.68 1.22
CA THR A 10 36.61 -27.24 2.57
C THR A 10 35.23 -27.33 3.24
N LYS A 11 34.75 -28.56 3.45
CA LYS A 11 33.57 -28.81 4.30
C LYS A 11 33.91 -28.45 5.74
N ALA A 12 33.13 -27.56 6.35
CA ALA A 12 33.20 -27.32 7.79
C ALA A 12 32.80 -28.58 8.57
N PRO A 13 33.44 -28.90 9.71
CA PRO A 13 33.12 -30.08 10.49
C PRO A 13 31.72 -29.96 11.12
N TYR A 14 30.91 -30.98 10.88
CA TYR A 14 29.55 -31.11 11.41
C TYR A 14 29.59 -31.31 12.94
N ARG A 15 29.20 -30.29 13.71
CA ARG A 15 28.98 -30.42 15.17
C ARG A 15 27.55 -30.90 15.42
N LYS A 16 27.43 -32.16 15.83
CA LYS A 16 26.18 -32.74 16.32
C LYS A 16 26.00 -32.28 17.78
N TYR A 17 25.08 -31.36 18.02
CA TYR A 17 24.61 -31.05 19.37
C TYR A 17 23.76 -32.25 19.83
N VAL A 18 24.24 -32.95 20.86
CA VAL A 18 23.44 -33.91 21.62
C VAL A 18 23.21 -33.26 22.97
N ALA A 19 21.95 -33.05 23.32
CA ALA A 19 21.54 -32.56 24.63
C ALA A 19 22.05 -33.53 25.69
N GLY A 20 22.84 -33.01 26.64
CA GLY A 20 23.30 -33.74 27.80
C GLY A 20 22.22 -33.75 28.87
N GLU A 21 21.50 -34.86 28.99
CA GLU A 21 21.00 -35.31 30.28
C GLU A 21 22.14 -36.01 31.04
N GLY A 22 22.23 -35.68 32.32
CA GLY A 22 23.08 -36.37 33.28
C GLY A 22 22.71 -37.83 33.43
N PHE A 23 23.71 -38.62 33.78
CA PHE A 23 23.70 -40.07 33.93
C PHE A 23 22.53 -40.61 34.76
N SER A 24 21.83 -41.63 34.22
CA SER A 24 21.23 -42.72 34.99
C SER A 24 21.12 -44.00 34.14
N LYS A 25 21.45 -45.13 34.75
CA LYS A 25 21.74 -46.43 34.13
C LYS A 25 20.48 -47.18 33.66
N VAL A 26 20.58 -47.70 32.43
CA VAL A 26 20.16 -49.03 31.90
C VAL A 26 19.04 -49.81 32.63
N MET A 27 17.98 -50.15 31.88
CA MET A 27 17.48 -51.53 31.73
C MET A 27 16.57 -51.66 30.50
N LEU A 28 16.86 -52.68 29.69
CA LEU A 28 16.12 -53.07 28.49
C LEU A 28 14.73 -53.62 28.83
N SER A 29 13.75 -53.35 27.97
CA SER A 29 12.70 -54.33 27.64
C SER A 29 12.09 -54.00 26.29
N LYS A 30 12.39 -54.86 25.30
CA LYS A 30 11.67 -54.97 24.04
C LYS A 30 10.30 -55.59 24.31
N LYS A 31 9.23 -55.01 23.77
CA LYS A 31 8.10 -55.80 23.24
C LYS A 31 7.37 -55.03 22.14
N THR A 32 7.59 -55.50 20.92
CA THR A 32 6.70 -55.40 19.78
C THR A 32 5.32 -55.97 20.10
N HIS A 33 4.25 -55.30 19.69
CA HIS A 33 3.20 -55.96 18.91
C HIS A 33 2.38 -54.99 18.07
N LYS A 34 1.92 -55.56 16.97
CA LYS A 34 1.41 -55.02 15.73
C LYS A 34 -0.12 -55.00 15.73
N ASP A 35 -0.66 -54.17 14.85
CA ASP A 35 -1.94 -54.30 14.14
C ASP A 35 -3.26 -54.18 14.91
N ARG A 36 -4.06 -53.15 14.57
CA ARG A 36 -5.30 -53.35 13.79
C ARG A 36 -5.85 -52.06 13.20
N LYS A 37 -6.09 -52.11 11.89
CA LYS A 37 -6.90 -51.18 11.08
C LYS A 37 -8.40 -51.32 11.45
N ARG A 38 -9.18 -50.25 11.29
CA ARG A 38 -10.05 -49.96 10.11
C ARG A 38 -11.42 -49.38 10.51
N GLU A 39 -11.81 -48.34 9.77
CA GLU A 39 -13.17 -47.92 9.37
C GLU A 39 -14.17 -47.46 10.46
N ASP A 40 -14.64 -46.21 10.36
CA ASP A 40 -15.96 -45.93 9.76
C ASP A 40 -16.15 -44.44 9.41
N LEU A 41 -16.82 -44.24 8.28
CA LEU A 41 -17.40 -43.00 7.77
C LEU A 41 -18.70 -42.69 8.51
N LEU A 42 -19.06 -41.41 8.67
CA LEU A 42 -20.30 -40.81 8.11
C LEU A 42 -20.50 -39.36 8.60
N ASN A 43 -20.84 -38.52 7.60
CA ASN A 43 -21.64 -37.31 7.59
C ASN A 43 -22.21 -36.77 8.91
N ASP A 44 -22.15 -35.45 9.09
CA ASP A 44 -23.41 -34.70 9.11
C ASP A 44 -23.25 -33.25 8.62
N THR A 45 -24.25 -32.85 7.83
CA THR A 45 -24.42 -31.56 7.16
C THR A 45 -25.61 -30.91 7.83
N PHE A 46 -25.46 -29.70 8.40
CA PHE A 46 -26.60 -28.88 8.80
C PHE A 46 -26.37 -27.45 8.32
N SER A 47 -27.19 -27.06 7.35
CA SER A 47 -27.57 -25.69 7.05
C SER A 47 -28.55 -25.21 8.11
N ASP A 48 -28.48 -23.94 8.48
CA ASP A 48 -29.69 -23.17 8.74
C ASP A 48 -29.48 -21.73 8.24
N ASN A 49 -30.47 -21.30 7.46
CA ASN A 49 -30.69 -19.92 7.03
C ASN A 49 -31.33 -19.18 8.21
N ASP A 50 -30.98 -17.92 8.42
CA ASP A 50 -31.92 -16.94 8.93
C ASP A 50 -31.66 -15.60 8.24
N ASP A 51 -32.70 -15.13 7.55
CA ASP A 51 -32.89 -13.78 7.03
C ASP A 51 -33.06 -12.83 8.21
N ASP A 52 -32.29 -11.75 8.27
CA ASP A 52 -32.74 -10.53 8.93
C ASP A 52 -32.29 -9.30 8.15
N ASN A 53 -33.26 -8.42 7.96
CA ASN A 53 -33.34 -7.36 6.98
C ASN A 53 -33.27 -6.04 7.74
N ASP A 54 -32.09 -5.42 7.82
CA ASP A 54 -31.93 -4.09 8.40
C ASP A 54 -31.30 -3.11 7.41
N ASN A 55 -31.96 -1.96 7.29
CA ASN A 55 -31.60 -0.84 6.45
C ASN A 55 -30.30 -0.19 6.94
N GLU A 56 -29.16 -0.52 6.34
CA GLU A 56 -27.92 0.23 6.51
C GLU A 56 -27.80 1.33 5.43
N GLU A 57 -27.74 2.58 5.87
CA GLU A 57 -27.26 3.69 5.03
C GLU A 57 -25.83 3.34 4.54
N GLU A 58 -25.66 3.15 3.23
CA GLU A 58 -24.36 2.87 2.60
C GLU A 58 -23.33 3.97 2.94
N MET A 59 -22.52 3.74 3.98
CA MET A 59 -21.31 4.50 4.22
C MET A 59 -20.34 4.27 3.05
N LYS A 60 -20.05 5.34 2.29
CA LYS A 60 -19.06 5.27 1.19
C LYS A 60 -17.65 5.08 1.74
N TYR A 61 -17.11 3.88 1.59
CA TYR A 61 -15.70 3.58 1.85
C TYR A 61 -14.84 3.92 0.65
N HIS A 62 -13.72 4.62 0.88
CA HIS A 62 -12.63 4.63 -0.08
C HIS A 62 -11.66 3.48 0.23
N ILE A 63 -11.64 2.48 -0.65
CA ILE A 63 -10.76 1.32 -0.58
C ILE A 63 -9.42 1.68 -1.22
N ILE A 64 -8.37 1.74 -0.42
CA ILE A 64 -6.99 1.92 -0.91
C ILE A 64 -6.29 0.56 -0.80
N LYS A 65 -5.72 0.08 -1.91
CA LYS A 65 -4.88 -1.12 -1.92
C LYS A 65 -3.44 -0.71 -2.19
N ASP A 66 -2.51 -1.20 -1.37
CA ASP A 66 -1.09 -1.06 -1.66
C ASP A 66 -0.60 -2.15 -2.63
N ALA A 67 0.64 -1.99 -3.09
CA ALA A 67 1.29 -2.92 -4.01
C ALA A 67 1.53 -4.33 -3.42
N SER A 68 1.32 -4.53 -2.12
CA SER A 68 1.37 -5.85 -1.46
C SER A 68 0.00 -6.53 -1.34
N GLY A 69 -1.07 -5.85 -1.79
CA GLY A 69 -2.44 -6.33 -1.69
C GLY A 69 -3.12 -6.04 -0.35
N LYS A 70 -2.48 -5.28 0.55
CA LYS A 70 -3.08 -4.88 1.83
C LYS A 70 -4.10 -3.78 1.58
N THR A 71 -5.28 -3.94 2.16
CA THR A 71 -6.45 -3.06 1.94
C THR A 71 -6.63 -2.14 3.14
N TYR A 72 -6.76 -0.84 2.89
CA TYR A 72 -6.98 0.22 3.87
C TYR A 72 -8.34 0.88 3.63
N TYR A 73 -9.00 1.24 4.73
CA TYR A 73 -10.31 1.91 4.74
C TYR A 73 -10.12 3.35 5.18
N MET A 74 -10.54 4.31 4.36
CA MET A 74 -10.64 5.72 4.75
C MET A 74 -12.10 6.08 5.03
N TYR A 75 -12.32 6.83 6.11
CA TYR A 75 -13.60 7.49 6.40
C TYR A 75 -13.62 8.86 5.72
N ASP A 76 -14.73 9.19 5.04
CA ASP A 76 -14.97 10.51 4.48
C ASP A 76 -15.80 11.33 5.49
N THR A 77 -15.27 12.44 5.96
CA THR A 77 -15.98 13.40 6.83
C THR A 77 -16.33 14.70 6.08
N SER A 78 -16.52 14.65 4.76
CA SER A 78 -16.93 15.82 3.98
C SER A 78 -18.28 15.61 3.29
N GLN A 79 -19.36 16.01 3.96
CA GLN A 79 -20.63 16.35 3.31
C GLN A 79 -20.78 17.88 3.27
N GLU A 80 -21.49 18.33 2.22
CA GLU A 80 -21.89 19.70 1.83
C GLU A 80 -20.77 20.51 1.13
N THR A 81 -20.92 21.02 -0.10
CA THR A 81 -22.09 21.65 -0.75
C THR A 81 -22.10 21.46 -2.28
N ASP A 82 -23.28 21.18 -2.83
CA ASP A 82 -23.60 21.19 -4.26
C ASP A 82 -23.60 22.61 -4.84
N HIS A 83 -22.78 22.86 -5.87
CA HIS A 83 -22.99 23.95 -6.81
C HIS A 83 -22.74 23.45 -8.25
N LEU A 84 -23.84 23.30 -8.99
CA LEU A 84 -23.85 23.14 -10.44
C LEU A 84 -23.30 24.44 -11.08
N GLU A 85 -22.15 24.38 -11.72
CA GLU A 85 -21.72 25.39 -12.70
C GLU A 85 -21.58 24.80 -14.11
N LYS A 86 -22.05 25.60 -15.07
CA LYS A 86 -22.25 25.29 -16.48
C LYS A 86 -20.92 25.06 -17.21
N THR A 87 -20.96 24.12 -18.15
CA THR A 87 -19.91 23.85 -19.13
C THR A 87 -19.51 25.11 -19.93
N PRO A 88 -18.21 25.40 -20.11
CA PRO A 88 -17.74 26.38 -21.09
C PRO A 88 -17.83 25.82 -22.50
N GLU A 89 -18.31 26.66 -23.43
CA GLU A 89 -18.36 26.42 -24.86
C GLU A 89 -16.93 26.27 -25.44
N ILE A 90 -16.68 25.18 -26.17
CA ILE A 90 -15.41 24.96 -26.86
C ILE A 90 -15.54 25.39 -28.31
N ASP A 91 -14.70 26.36 -28.66
CA ASP A 91 -14.49 26.98 -29.96
C ASP A 91 -14.00 25.96 -31.01
N THR A 92 -14.78 25.76 -32.07
CA THR A 92 -14.51 24.78 -33.13
C THR A 92 -13.62 25.38 -34.21
N ASN A 93 -12.30 25.20 -34.10
CA ASN A 93 -11.38 25.39 -35.21
C ASN A 93 -10.20 24.40 -35.12
N ILE A 94 -10.43 23.15 -35.52
CA ILE A 94 -9.35 22.20 -35.85
C ILE A 94 -9.71 21.44 -37.14
N GLU A 95 -8.71 21.39 -38.01
CA GLU A 95 -8.74 21.05 -39.42
C GLU A 95 -9.25 19.64 -39.76
N LYS A 96 -9.90 19.59 -40.92
CA LYS A 96 -10.57 18.45 -41.54
C LYS A 96 -9.63 17.25 -41.74
N SER A 97 -9.88 16.17 -41.03
CA SER A 97 -9.42 14.83 -41.43
C SER A 97 -10.50 14.19 -42.31
N ASN A 98 -10.08 13.76 -43.51
CA ASN A 98 -10.93 13.32 -44.62
C ASN A 98 -11.78 12.05 -44.37
N ASP A 99 -11.80 11.49 -43.15
CA ASP A 99 -12.65 10.34 -42.81
C ASP A 99 -14.06 10.75 -42.33
N PHE A 100 -14.26 12.00 -41.90
CA PHE A 100 -15.58 12.50 -41.47
C PHE A 100 -16.53 12.79 -42.64
N ASP A 101 -16.01 13.06 -43.83
CA ASP A 101 -16.79 13.55 -44.98
C ASP A 101 -17.57 12.43 -45.69
N ILE A 102 -17.22 11.16 -45.45
CA ILE A 102 -17.93 10.01 -46.03
C ILE A 102 -19.24 9.72 -45.28
N MET A 103 -19.37 10.12 -44.00
CA MET A 103 -20.62 9.97 -43.25
C MET A 103 -21.66 11.05 -43.54
N ILE A 104 -21.29 12.21 -44.09
CA ILE A 104 -22.20 13.34 -44.27
C ILE A 104 -23.06 13.21 -45.57
N ARG A 105 -22.66 12.35 -46.51
CA ARG A 105 -23.37 12.18 -47.80
C ARG A 105 -24.58 11.25 -47.77
N HIS A 106 -24.77 10.49 -46.69
CA HIS A 106 -25.99 9.72 -46.45
C HIS A 106 -26.68 10.40 -45.27
N GLY A 107 -27.81 11.07 -45.53
CA GLY A 107 -28.53 11.83 -44.49
C GLY A 107 -28.65 11.04 -43.19
N PRO A 108 -28.46 11.66 -42.01
CA PRO A 108 -28.35 10.91 -40.77
C PRO A 108 -29.68 10.20 -40.55
N THR A 109 -29.67 8.86 -40.69
CA THR A 109 -30.75 8.03 -40.20
C THR A 109 -30.93 8.40 -38.73
N LYS A 110 -32.07 9.03 -38.43
CA LYS A 110 -32.43 9.50 -37.08
C LYS A 110 -32.18 8.34 -36.11
N MET A 111 -31.19 8.49 -35.23
CA MET A 111 -30.85 7.45 -34.27
C MET A 111 -32.11 7.08 -33.48
N LYS A 112 -32.41 5.77 -33.35
CA LYS A 112 -33.61 5.30 -32.65
C LYS A 112 -33.63 5.69 -31.17
N LEU A 113 -32.45 5.90 -30.59
CA LEU A 113 -32.26 6.39 -29.23
C LEU A 113 -31.33 7.61 -29.25
N PRO A 114 -31.65 8.71 -28.54
CA PRO A 114 -30.73 9.85 -28.41
C PRO A 114 -29.37 9.44 -27.81
N TRP A 115 -28.31 10.15 -28.19
CA TRP A 115 -26.94 9.80 -27.79
C TRP A 115 -26.70 10.01 -26.29
N GLU A 116 -27.41 10.97 -25.68
CA GLU A 116 -27.37 11.27 -24.25
C GLU A 116 -27.90 10.09 -23.44
N ILE A 117 -29.00 9.48 -23.89
CA ILE A 117 -29.60 8.32 -23.23
C ILE A 117 -28.70 7.10 -23.38
N GLN A 118 -28.09 6.89 -24.55
CA GLN A 118 -27.10 5.83 -24.75
C GLN A 118 -25.89 5.99 -23.81
N SER A 119 -25.36 7.21 -23.68
CA SER A 119 -24.26 7.53 -22.76
C SER A 119 -24.65 7.30 -21.30
N LEU A 120 -25.88 7.66 -20.92
CA LEU A 120 -26.39 7.45 -19.57
C LEU A 120 -26.53 5.96 -19.25
N ILE A 121 -27.08 5.15 -20.17
CA ILE A 121 -27.17 3.70 -20.02
C ILE A 121 -25.78 3.10 -19.76
N ILE A 122 -24.79 3.47 -20.58
CA ILE A 122 -23.43 2.96 -20.46
C ILE A 122 -22.79 3.35 -19.13
N LYS A 123 -23.07 4.56 -18.60
CA LYS A 123 -22.56 5.01 -17.29
C LYS A 123 -23.12 4.22 -16.10
N TYR A 124 -24.33 3.66 -16.23
CA TYR A 124 -24.96 2.85 -15.20
C TYR A 124 -24.62 1.35 -15.32
N LEU A 125 -23.77 0.95 -16.28
CA LEU A 125 -23.28 -0.42 -16.35
C LEU A 125 -22.14 -0.62 -15.35
N ASP A 126 -22.25 -1.64 -14.51
CA ASP A 126 -21.18 -2.01 -13.57
C ASP A 126 -19.91 -2.46 -14.30
N LYS A 127 -20.08 -3.11 -15.47
CA LYS A 127 -18.99 -3.63 -16.28
C LYS A 127 -19.32 -3.61 -17.76
N ILE A 128 -18.35 -3.19 -18.57
CA ILE A 128 -18.44 -3.25 -20.02
C ILE A 128 -18.05 -4.65 -20.51
N GLU A 129 -19.03 -5.42 -20.96
CA GLU A 129 -18.83 -6.71 -21.62
C GLU A 129 -18.68 -6.59 -23.14
N VAL A 130 -18.22 -7.66 -23.79
CA VAL A 130 -17.99 -7.71 -25.24
C VAL A 130 -19.27 -7.42 -26.03
N ASP A 131 -20.43 -7.86 -25.52
CA ASP A 131 -21.72 -7.66 -26.17
C ASP A 131 -22.08 -6.17 -26.33
N HIS A 132 -21.68 -5.33 -25.37
CA HIS A 132 -21.86 -3.87 -25.44
C HIS A 132 -21.01 -3.25 -26.56
N LEU A 133 -19.85 -3.83 -26.86
CA LEU A 133 -18.93 -3.31 -27.87
C LEU A 133 -19.40 -3.57 -29.31
N ILE A 134 -20.25 -4.58 -29.51
CA ILE A 134 -20.70 -5.03 -30.84
C ILE A 134 -22.08 -4.47 -31.25
N VAL A 135 -22.77 -3.73 -30.36
CA VAL A 135 -24.09 -3.14 -30.65
C VAL A 135 -24.03 -2.23 -31.88
N CYS A 136 -23.15 -1.24 -31.85
CA CYS A 136 -22.88 -0.36 -32.99
C CYS A 136 -21.55 0.39 -32.80
N LYS A 137 -21.08 1.07 -33.86
CA LYS A 137 -19.86 1.91 -33.82
C LYS A 137 -19.93 3.00 -32.74
N VAL A 138 -21.12 3.56 -32.49
CA VAL A 138 -21.30 4.63 -31.49
C VAL A 138 -21.10 4.09 -30.08
N TRP A 139 -21.71 2.94 -29.76
CA TRP A 139 -21.51 2.26 -28.48
C TRP A 139 -20.06 1.89 -28.24
N LEU A 140 -19.39 1.33 -29.26
CA LEU A 140 -17.95 1.06 -29.19
C LEU A 140 -17.18 2.33 -28.78
N MET A 141 -17.43 3.46 -29.45
CA MET A 141 -16.75 4.73 -29.14
C MET A 141 -17.08 5.27 -27.73
N MET A 142 -18.31 5.09 -27.25
CA MET A 142 -18.71 5.49 -25.88
C MET A 142 -18.09 4.59 -24.80
N CYS A 143 -17.94 3.29 -25.08
CA CYS A 143 -17.36 2.32 -24.15
C CYS A 143 -15.83 2.42 -24.06
N LEU A 144 -15.14 2.86 -25.12
CA LEU A 144 -13.68 2.92 -25.16
C LEU A 144 -13.05 3.72 -24.00
N PRO A 145 -13.50 4.94 -23.65
CA PRO A 145 -12.98 5.68 -22.51
C PRO A 145 -13.09 4.93 -21.18
N ILE A 146 -14.19 4.19 -20.98
CA ILE A 146 -14.44 3.43 -19.75
C ILE A 146 -13.54 2.19 -19.72
N LEU A 147 -13.44 1.47 -20.85
CA LEU A 147 -12.63 0.26 -20.97
C LEU A 147 -11.14 0.54 -20.79
N TYR A 148 -10.64 1.65 -21.35
CA TYR A 148 -9.23 2.02 -21.27
C TYR A 148 -8.88 2.83 -20.02
N ALA A 149 -9.85 3.24 -19.19
CA ALA A 149 -9.59 4.04 -17.99
C ALA A 149 -8.61 3.37 -17.03
N LYS A 150 -8.73 2.05 -16.86
CA LYS A 150 -7.91 1.22 -15.96
C LYS A 150 -7.63 -0.14 -16.61
N PRO A 151 -6.63 -0.25 -17.50
CA PRO A 151 -6.30 -1.52 -18.13
C PRO A 151 -5.74 -2.51 -17.11
N GLU A 152 -6.31 -3.71 -17.06
CA GLU A 152 -5.78 -4.82 -16.25
C GLU A 152 -4.62 -5.50 -16.99
N LEU A 153 -3.40 -5.13 -16.61
CA LEU A 153 -2.19 -5.58 -17.28
C LEU A 153 -1.54 -6.76 -16.55
N ASN A 154 -1.01 -7.69 -17.35
CA ASN A 154 -0.20 -8.80 -16.91
C ASN A 154 0.89 -9.09 -17.94
N SER A 155 1.83 -9.99 -17.63
CA SER A 155 2.96 -10.28 -18.52
C SER A 155 2.54 -10.84 -19.90
N LYS A 156 1.33 -11.40 -20.04
CA LYS A 156 0.83 -11.98 -21.30
C LYS A 156 0.22 -10.94 -22.24
N ASN A 157 -0.48 -9.93 -21.71
CA ASN A 157 -1.18 -8.92 -22.53
C ASN A 157 -0.38 -7.61 -22.72
N PHE A 158 0.64 -7.36 -21.88
CA PHE A 158 1.39 -6.10 -21.87
C PHE A 158 1.96 -5.70 -23.24
N ASN A 159 2.57 -6.64 -23.98
CA ASN A 159 3.15 -6.32 -25.30
C ASN A 159 2.09 -5.91 -26.34
N LYS A 160 0.90 -6.53 -26.29
CA LYS A 160 -0.21 -6.16 -27.19
C LYS A 160 -0.71 -4.76 -26.86
N PHE A 161 -0.85 -4.46 -25.56
CA PHE A 161 -1.22 -3.14 -25.07
C PHE A 161 -0.21 -2.06 -25.49
N ILE A 162 1.09 -2.34 -25.37
CA ILE A 162 2.16 -1.44 -25.84
C ILE A 162 2.03 -1.15 -27.34
N THR A 163 1.81 -2.17 -28.16
CA THR A 163 1.61 -1.98 -29.61
C THR A 163 0.40 -1.09 -29.87
N GLU A 164 -0.72 -1.34 -29.19
CA GLU A 164 -1.97 -0.60 -29.42
C GLU A 164 -1.90 0.86 -28.96
N VAL A 165 -1.25 1.15 -27.84
CA VAL A 165 -1.19 2.50 -27.25
C VAL A 165 -0.02 3.34 -27.79
N ILE A 166 1.13 2.70 -28.09
CA ILE A 166 2.36 3.41 -28.46
C ILE A 166 2.58 3.45 -29.97
N VAL A 167 2.41 2.31 -30.64
CA VAL A 167 2.82 2.14 -32.05
C VAL A 167 1.79 2.76 -32.98
N ASP A 168 0.50 2.54 -32.71
CA ASP A 168 -0.57 3.11 -33.52
C ASP A 168 -0.83 4.59 -33.13
N ARG A 169 -0.03 5.49 -33.69
CA ARG A 169 -0.09 6.94 -33.40
C ARG A 169 -1.42 7.58 -33.78
N LYS A 170 -2.24 6.94 -34.62
CA LYS A 170 -3.54 7.46 -35.04
C LYS A 170 -4.59 7.26 -33.95
N LYS A 171 -4.38 6.31 -33.04
CA LYS A 171 -5.31 5.99 -31.96
C LYS A 171 -4.97 6.81 -30.72
N ILE A 172 -5.98 7.48 -30.18
CA ILE A 172 -5.87 8.35 -29.00
C ILE A 172 -6.11 7.60 -27.68
N PHE A 173 -6.00 6.27 -27.67
CA PHE A 173 -6.32 5.43 -26.50
C PHE A 173 -5.50 5.77 -25.25
N GLY A 174 -4.26 6.23 -25.43
CA GLY A 174 -3.45 6.71 -24.32
C GLY A 174 -4.13 7.81 -23.50
N GLN A 175 -4.93 8.66 -24.15
CA GLN A 175 -5.64 9.76 -23.50
C GLN A 175 -6.80 9.27 -22.62
N TYR A 176 -7.30 8.05 -22.83
CA TYR A 176 -8.38 7.52 -21.99
C TYR A 176 -7.87 6.91 -20.68
N ILE A 177 -6.57 6.63 -20.57
CA ILE A 177 -5.99 5.98 -19.40
C ILE A 177 -5.90 6.97 -18.24
N LYS A 178 -6.56 6.62 -17.14
CA LYS A 178 -6.54 7.36 -15.87
C LYS A 178 -5.69 6.66 -14.82
N GLU A 179 -5.76 5.34 -14.77
CA GLU A 179 -4.97 4.52 -13.86
C GLU A 179 -4.08 3.57 -14.65
N LEU A 180 -2.77 3.63 -14.42
CA LEU A 180 -1.81 2.72 -15.03
C LEU A 180 -1.03 2.00 -13.93
N ASP A 181 -1.36 0.73 -13.72
CA ASP A 181 -0.68 -0.15 -12.78
C ASP A 181 0.24 -1.11 -13.54
N LEU A 182 1.55 -0.97 -13.30
CA LEU A 182 2.58 -1.82 -13.88
C LEU A 182 3.26 -2.73 -12.85
N SER A 183 2.71 -2.85 -11.63
CA SER A 183 3.29 -3.64 -10.54
C SER A 183 3.55 -5.11 -10.91
N THR A 184 2.66 -5.70 -11.72
CA THR A 184 2.76 -7.09 -12.19
C THR A 184 3.74 -7.28 -13.36
N ILE A 185 4.32 -6.19 -13.87
CA ILE A 185 5.16 -6.18 -15.06
C ILE A 185 6.64 -6.24 -14.66
N LEU A 186 7.21 -7.44 -14.67
CA LEU A 186 8.60 -7.69 -14.24
C LEU A 186 9.63 -7.41 -15.34
N GLN A 187 9.78 -8.29 -16.33
CA GLN A 187 10.91 -8.25 -17.29
C GLN A 187 10.59 -7.54 -18.62
N SER A 188 9.31 -7.27 -18.91
CA SER A 188 8.88 -6.67 -20.18
C SER A 188 8.82 -5.14 -20.16
N GLY A 189 8.89 -4.52 -18.98
CA GLY A 189 8.64 -3.10 -18.76
C GLY A 189 9.77 -2.15 -19.14
N ARG A 190 10.52 -2.37 -20.23
CA ARG A 190 11.72 -1.58 -20.59
C ARG A 190 11.52 -0.07 -20.36
N ASN A 191 12.53 0.60 -19.81
CA ASN A 191 12.50 2.05 -19.51
C ASN A 191 11.94 2.92 -20.67
N SER A 192 12.30 2.57 -21.90
CA SER A 192 11.82 3.27 -23.10
C SER A 192 10.32 3.08 -23.38
N TYR A 193 9.74 1.93 -23.03
CA TYR A 193 8.30 1.69 -23.13
C TYR A 193 7.52 2.43 -22.05
N VAL A 194 7.99 2.39 -20.79
CA VAL A 194 7.35 3.11 -19.69
C VAL A 194 7.36 4.63 -19.95
N SER A 195 8.51 5.18 -20.38
CA SER A 195 8.62 6.58 -20.79
C SER A 195 7.63 6.94 -21.89
N LYS A 196 7.51 6.12 -22.94
CA LYS A 196 6.56 6.35 -24.02
C LYS A 196 5.11 6.23 -23.56
N LEU A 197 4.78 5.27 -22.68
CA LEU A 197 3.44 5.14 -22.09
C LEU A 197 3.07 6.39 -21.30
N LEU A 198 3.93 6.83 -20.38
CA LEU A 198 3.70 8.03 -19.58
C LEU A 198 3.44 9.24 -20.47
N ARG A 199 4.22 9.42 -21.55
CA ARG A 199 4.01 10.50 -22.51
C ARG A 199 2.68 10.40 -23.25
N ARG A 200 2.15 9.20 -23.48
CA ARG A 200 0.85 8.98 -24.15
C ARG A 200 -0.33 9.19 -23.20
N CYS A 201 -0.15 8.93 -21.91
CA CYS A 201 -1.19 9.04 -20.90
C CYS A 201 -1.17 10.36 -20.14
N SER A 202 -0.15 11.21 -20.36
CA SER A 202 0.17 12.37 -19.52
C SER A 202 -0.98 13.33 -19.24
N ASN A 203 -1.91 13.47 -20.18
CA ASN A 203 -2.99 14.45 -20.06
C ASN A 203 -4.00 14.09 -18.98
N ASN A 204 -4.30 12.80 -18.80
CA ASN A 204 -5.39 12.31 -17.95
C ASN A 204 -4.94 11.29 -16.89
N LEU A 205 -3.64 10.99 -16.82
CA LEU A 205 -3.12 10.03 -15.85
C LEU A 205 -3.22 10.57 -14.41
N GLU A 206 -4.06 9.92 -13.61
CA GLU A 206 -4.34 10.25 -12.22
C GLU A 206 -3.59 9.31 -11.26
N LYS A 207 -3.42 8.03 -11.63
CA LYS A 207 -2.74 7.02 -10.80
C LYS A 207 -1.69 6.27 -11.59
N PHE A 208 -0.47 6.21 -11.06
CA PHE A 208 0.63 5.45 -11.64
C PHE A 208 1.35 4.59 -10.60
N THR A 209 1.48 3.31 -10.89
CA THR A 209 2.33 2.37 -10.14
C THR A 209 3.42 1.85 -11.06
N ALA A 210 4.68 2.11 -10.71
CA ALA A 210 5.82 1.75 -11.53
C ALA A 210 6.08 0.23 -11.55
N PRO A 211 6.69 -0.28 -12.64
CA PRO A 211 7.11 -1.68 -12.70
C PRO A 211 8.29 -1.95 -11.76
N GLN A 212 8.46 -3.21 -11.36
CA GLN A 212 9.49 -3.59 -10.41
C GLN A 212 10.93 -3.35 -10.90
N THR A 213 11.24 -3.60 -12.18
CA THR A 213 12.65 -3.68 -12.62
C THR A 213 13.18 -2.47 -13.38
N SER A 214 12.33 -1.59 -13.89
CA SER A 214 12.74 -0.66 -14.96
C SER A 214 12.02 0.70 -14.88
N PHE A 215 12.54 1.55 -14.00
CA PHE A 215 12.11 2.93 -13.81
C PHE A 215 13.30 3.84 -13.46
N GLY A 216 14.08 4.21 -14.47
CA GLY A 216 15.22 5.10 -14.36
C GLY A 216 14.91 6.53 -14.85
N TYR A 217 15.92 7.19 -15.41
CA TYR A 217 15.85 8.59 -15.80
C TYR A 217 14.79 8.93 -16.86
N ALA A 218 14.68 8.12 -17.93
CA ALA A 218 13.78 8.45 -19.05
C ALA A 218 12.29 8.46 -18.66
N PRO A 219 11.78 7.47 -17.89
CA PRO A 219 10.45 7.57 -17.29
C PRO A 219 10.25 8.80 -16.41
N LEU A 220 11.22 9.17 -15.56
CA LEU A 220 11.13 10.36 -14.71
C LEU A 220 10.98 11.67 -15.51
N ILE A 221 11.69 11.80 -16.63
CA ILE A 221 11.53 12.95 -17.52
C ILE A 221 10.12 12.98 -18.13
N SER A 222 9.57 11.81 -18.48
CA SER A 222 8.22 11.72 -19.06
C SER A 222 7.13 11.97 -18.03
N LEU A 223 7.40 11.59 -16.78
CA LEU A 223 6.51 11.78 -15.64
C LEU A 223 6.18 13.25 -15.43
N LYS A 224 7.13 14.17 -15.66
CA LYS A 224 6.95 15.64 -15.53
C LYS A 224 5.71 16.20 -16.24
N SER A 225 5.28 15.56 -17.33
CA SER A 225 4.11 15.99 -18.11
C SER A 225 2.77 15.50 -17.54
N CYS A 226 2.78 14.63 -16.52
CA CYS A 226 1.57 14.04 -15.92
C CYS A 226 0.98 14.98 -14.85
N HIS A 227 0.40 16.10 -15.27
CA HIS A 227 -0.03 17.17 -14.35
C HIS A 227 -1.23 16.80 -13.47
N GLN A 228 -2.04 15.83 -13.89
CA GLN A 228 -3.22 15.34 -13.16
C GLN A 228 -2.89 14.22 -12.16
N LEU A 229 -1.60 13.89 -11.99
CA LEU A 229 -1.20 12.75 -11.16
C LEU A 229 -1.52 13.02 -9.68
N ARG A 230 -2.36 12.15 -9.12
CA ARG A 230 -2.77 12.13 -7.72
C ARG A 230 -2.04 11.05 -6.92
N TYR A 231 -1.69 9.95 -7.57
CA TYR A 231 -1.04 8.81 -6.93
C TYR A 231 0.19 8.37 -7.73
N LEU A 232 1.35 8.36 -7.05
CA LEU A 232 2.62 7.91 -7.59
C LEU A 232 3.25 6.89 -6.66
N ASP A 233 3.33 5.64 -7.10
CA ASP A 233 3.97 4.56 -6.34
C ASP A 233 5.18 4.00 -7.08
N LEU A 234 6.36 4.22 -6.49
CA LEU A 234 7.64 3.68 -6.95
C LEU A 234 8.17 2.58 -6.03
N GLY A 235 7.42 2.15 -5.00
CA GLY A 235 7.89 1.26 -3.94
C GLY A 235 8.38 -0.11 -4.43
N LEU A 236 7.90 -0.59 -5.58
CA LEU A 236 8.39 -1.85 -6.15
C LEU A 236 9.71 -1.69 -6.93
N VAL A 237 10.07 -0.47 -7.34
CA VAL A 237 11.24 -0.21 -8.20
C VAL A 237 12.54 -0.64 -7.52
N SER A 238 13.24 -1.58 -8.14
CA SER A 238 14.56 -2.07 -7.74
C SER A 238 15.71 -1.43 -8.53
N GLU A 239 15.42 -0.73 -9.62
CA GLU A 239 16.41 0.09 -10.31
C GLU A 239 16.81 1.27 -9.43
N THR A 240 18.08 1.65 -9.45
CA THR A 240 18.55 2.80 -8.67
C THR A 240 17.92 4.08 -9.18
N VAL A 241 17.27 4.83 -8.28
CA VAL A 241 16.63 6.12 -8.60
C VAL A 241 17.25 7.22 -7.76
N LYS A 242 17.74 8.27 -8.43
CA LYS A 242 18.24 9.47 -7.74
C LYS A 242 17.08 10.34 -7.29
N LEU A 243 17.00 10.63 -5.99
CA LEU A 243 15.89 11.43 -5.45
C LEU A 243 15.87 12.86 -5.97
N LYS A 244 17.03 13.46 -6.26
CA LYS A 244 17.13 14.75 -6.95
C LYS A 244 16.33 14.79 -8.27
N GLU A 245 16.37 13.70 -9.04
CA GLU A 245 15.65 13.60 -10.31
C GLU A 245 14.14 13.39 -10.09
N LEU A 246 13.78 12.63 -9.06
CA LEU A 246 12.39 12.47 -8.62
C LEU A 246 11.79 13.81 -8.17
N PHE A 247 12.48 14.55 -7.31
CA PHE A 247 12.07 15.89 -6.86
C PHE A 247 11.87 16.85 -8.04
N ALA A 248 12.82 16.84 -8.98
CA ALA A 248 12.68 17.62 -10.21
C ALA A 248 11.48 17.19 -11.08
N ALA A 249 11.06 15.92 -11.00
CA ALA A 249 9.93 15.39 -11.75
C ALA A 249 8.58 15.80 -11.14
N ILE A 250 8.47 15.75 -9.81
CA ILE A 250 7.19 15.92 -9.09
C ILE A 250 6.93 17.35 -8.60
N LYS A 251 7.91 18.26 -8.66
CA LYS A 251 7.80 19.64 -8.10
C LYS A 251 6.58 20.44 -8.55
N ASN A 252 6.00 20.12 -9.71
CA ASN A 252 4.86 20.84 -10.29
C ASN A 252 3.53 20.09 -10.17
N PHE A 253 3.47 18.97 -9.42
CA PHE A 253 2.25 18.18 -9.30
C PHE A 253 1.34 18.77 -8.24
N LYS A 254 0.37 19.58 -8.67
CA LYS A 254 -0.57 20.26 -7.77
C LYS A 254 -1.56 19.31 -7.08
N HIS A 255 -1.89 18.20 -7.75
CA HIS A 255 -2.88 17.24 -7.28
C HIS A 255 -2.28 16.00 -6.62
N LEU A 256 -0.95 15.92 -6.46
CA LEU A 256 -0.29 14.74 -5.91
C LEU A 256 -0.63 14.60 -4.42
N THR A 257 -1.34 13.52 -4.11
CA THR A 257 -1.81 13.19 -2.76
C THR A 257 -1.05 12.00 -2.17
N HIS A 258 -0.56 11.08 -3.01
CA HIS A 258 0.14 9.88 -2.58
C HIS A 258 1.49 9.76 -3.28
N LEU A 259 2.55 9.62 -2.49
CA LEU A 259 3.90 9.43 -2.98
C LEU A 259 4.61 8.30 -2.22
N ALA A 260 5.02 7.27 -2.93
CA ALA A 260 5.90 6.23 -2.39
C ALA A 260 7.26 6.24 -3.07
N PHE A 261 8.32 6.36 -2.27
CA PHE A 261 9.69 6.35 -2.76
C PHE A 261 10.11 4.95 -3.23
N PRO A 262 11.06 4.87 -4.18
CA PRO A 262 11.63 3.61 -4.60
C PRO A 262 12.51 2.99 -3.52
N ARG A 263 12.49 1.64 -3.43
CA ARG A 263 13.33 0.88 -2.48
C ARG A 263 14.82 1.09 -2.70
N SER A 264 15.22 1.38 -3.93
CA SER A 264 16.61 1.62 -4.32
C SER A 264 16.88 3.12 -4.54
N SER A 265 16.23 3.99 -3.76
CA SER A 265 16.50 5.43 -3.78
C SER A 265 17.92 5.74 -3.30
N VAL A 266 18.55 6.73 -3.94
CA VAL A 266 19.89 7.23 -3.59
C VAL A 266 19.94 8.75 -3.78
N ASP A 267 21.05 9.37 -3.33
CA ASP A 267 21.40 10.76 -3.61
C ASP A 267 20.28 11.76 -3.27
N CYS A 268 20.13 12.07 -1.98
CA CYS A 268 19.12 13.01 -1.46
C CYS A 268 19.46 14.48 -1.74
N GLU A 269 20.35 14.81 -2.68
CA GLU A 269 20.75 16.20 -2.95
C GLU A 269 19.60 17.06 -3.49
N GLY A 270 19.69 18.38 -3.26
CA GLY A 270 18.73 19.36 -3.81
C GLY A 270 17.38 19.39 -3.09
N PHE A 271 17.28 18.74 -1.93
CA PHE A 271 16.06 18.69 -1.14
C PHE A 271 15.76 20.00 -0.41
N ARG A 272 16.77 20.83 -0.15
CA ARG A 272 16.62 22.12 0.57
C ARG A 272 15.89 23.15 -0.28
N GLU A 273 16.09 23.11 -1.59
CA GLU A 273 15.42 23.97 -2.57
C GLU A 273 14.09 23.36 -3.08
N PHE A 274 13.81 22.11 -2.71
CA PHE A 274 12.62 21.40 -3.15
C PHE A 274 11.40 21.82 -2.34
N VAL A 275 10.35 22.24 -3.05
CA VAL A 275 9.04 22.52 -2.45
C VAL A 275 8.15 21.30 -2.63
N TRP A 276 7.68 20.75 -1.52
CA TRP A 276 6.77 19.62 -1.55
C TRP A 276 5.42 19.96 -2.20
N PRO A 277 4.80 18.99 -2.90
CA PRO A 277 3.41 19.09 -3.35
C PRO A 277 2.48 19.45 -2.19
N GLN A 278 1.68 20.50 -2.35
CA GLN A 278 0.86 21.05 -1.26
C GLN A 278 -0.29 20.11 -0.86
N SER A 279 -0.78 19.30 -1.79
CA SER A 279 -1.88 18.35 -1.56
C SER A 279 -1.43 16.99 -1.02
N LEU A 280 -0.16 16.83 -0.59
CA LEU A 280 0.40 15.54 -0.21
C LEU A 280 -0.19 15.04 1.12
N LEU A 281 -0.92 13.92 1.07
CA LEU A 281 -1.59 13.30 2.23
C LEU A 281 -0.88 12.04 2.71
N TYR A 282 -0.32 11.25 1.78
CA TYR A 282 0.37 9.99 2.05
C TYR A 282 1.81 10.07 1.55
N LEU A 283 2.75 9.72 2.43
CA LEU A 283 4.16 9.65 2.11
C LEU A 283 4.75 8.33 2.62
N LYS A 284 5.35 7.57 1.71
CA LYS A 284 6.18 6.41 2.04
C LYS A 284 7.64 6.70 1.74
N LEU A 285 8.44 6.73 2.79
CA LEU A 285 9.88 6.90 2.77
C LEU A 285 10.55 5.53 2.63
N SER A 286 11.40 5.39 1.62
CA SER A 286 12.10 4.13 1.35
C SER A 286 13.46 4.32 0.70
N GLY A 287 14.35 3.34 0.93
CA GLY A 287 15.66 3.23 0.32
C GLY A 287 16.77 3.99 1.04
N GLY A 288 17.76 4.46 0.28
CA GLY A 288 19.01 5.06 0.77
C GLY A 288 18.88 6.50 1.27
N ILE A 289 17.73 6.87 1.84
CA ILE A 289 17.48 8.18 2.45
C ILE A 289 18.34 8.40 3.69
N THR A 290 18.79 9.64 3.90
CA THR A 290 19.75 9.99 4.96
C THR A 290 19.08 10.76 6.11
N ASN A 291 19.73 10.78 7.28
CA ASN A 291 19.23 11.54 8.44
C ASN A 291 19.18 13.04 8.14
N GLU A 292 20.18 13.57 7.42
CA GLU A 292 20.24 14.99 7.04
C GLU A 292 19.04 15.37 6.18
N PHE A 293 18.67 14.53 5.21
CA PHE A 293 17.46 14.74 4.41
C PHE A 293 16.21 14.82 5.30
N VAL A 294 16.04 13.88 6.23
CA VAL A 294 14.83 13.82 7.06
C VAL A 294 14.74 14.98 8.04
N ILE A 295 15.87 15.38 8.63
CA ILE A 295 15.97 16.44 9.63
C ILE A 295 15.80 17.82 9.01
N ASP A 296 16.53 18.10 7.93
CA ASP A 296 16.60 19.44 7.32
C ASP A 296 15.45 19.71 6.34
N THR A 297 14.61 18.72 6.04
CA THR A 297 13.45 18.90 5.16
C THR A 297 12.31 19.60 5.90
N ASN A 298 11.72 20.60 5.26
CA ASN A 298 10.45 21.19 5.69
C ASN A 298 9.29 20.33 5.20
N TRP A 299 8.75 19.50 6.08
CA TRP A 299 7.68 18.58 5.74
C TRP A 299 6.33 19.31 5.64
N PRO A 300 5.50 19.02 4.61
CA PRO A 300 4.18 19.63 4.51
C PRO A 300 3.25 19.11 5.60
N SER A 301 2.56 20.02 6.30
CA SER A 301 1.61 19.68 7.37
C SER A 301 0.35 18.95 6.88
N THR A 302 0.15 18.87 5.57
CA THR A 302 -0.95 18.12 4.94
C THR A 302 -0.79 16.61 5.04
N ILE A 303 0.40 16.10 5.35
CA ILE A 303 0.64 14.66 5.50
C ILE A 303 -0.18 14.11 6.68
N LYS A 304 -1.02 13.11 6.38
CA LYS A 304 -1.84 12.37 7.35
C LYS A 304 -1.36 10.94 7.55
N ILE A 305 -0.68 10.37 6.56
CA ILE A 305 -0.19 9.00 6.59
C ILE A 305 1.30 8.99 6.27
N LEU A 306 2.08 8.43 7.18
CA LEU A 306 3.53 8.30 7.05
C LEU A 306 3.95 6.84 7.17
N GLU A 307 4.77 6.39 6.23
CA GLU A 307 5.32 5.04 6.23
C GLU A 307 6.83 5.05 6.05
N TYR A 308 7.52 4.22 6.85
CA TYR A 308 8.96 3.96 6.72
C TYR A 308 9.19 2.51 6.30
N SER A 309 10.00 2.30 5.26
CA SER A 309 10.28 0.96 4.76
C SER A 309 11.66 0.87 4.11
N PHE A 310 12.47 -0.14 4.46
CA PHE A 310 13.81 -0.33 3.88
C PHE A 310 14.76 0.87 4.04
N CYS A 311 14.64 1.64 5.12
CA CYS A 311 15.48 2.81 5.38
C CYS A 311 16.75 2.39 6.15
N SER A 312 17.88 2.25 5.45
CA SER A 312 19.08 1.68 6.06
C SER A 312 19.88 2.64 6.96
N LYS A 313 19.68 3.96 6.79
CA LYS A 313 20.47 5.01 7.47
C LYS A 313 19.67 5.84 8.47
N ILE A 314 18.34 5.73 8.46
CA ILE A 314 17.47 6.52 9.34
C ILE A 314 17.57 6.02 10.78
N ASN A 315 17.92 6.92 11.70
CA ASN A 315 17.95 6.66 13.13
C ASN A 315 16.75 7.28 13.86
N GLU A 316 16.62 6.97 15.16
CA GLU A 316 15.57 7.49 16.04
C GLU A 316 15.50 9.02 16.08
N ASN A 317 16.65 9.71 16.13
CA ASN A 317 16.70 11.17 16.17
C ASN A 317 16.08 11.82 14.93
N ALA A 318 16.37 11.27 13.74
CA ALA A 318 15.77 11.75 12.51
C ALA A 318 14.26 11.53 12.48
N ILE A 319 13.78 10.36 12.93
CA ILE A 319 12.34 10.08 13.05
C ILE A 319 11.69 11.11 13.98
N TYR A 320 12.19 11.26 15.21
CA TYR A 320 11.59 12.17 16.19
C TYR A 320 11.65 13.64 15.76
N THR A 321 12.70 14.05 15.05
CA THR A 321 12.78 15.41 14.50
C THR A 321 11.68 15.63 13.46
N MET A 322 11.44 14.67 12.55
CA MET A 322 10.34 14.75 11.60
C MET A 322 8.97 14.70 12.29
N LEU A 323 8.79 13.80 13.25
CA LEU A 323 7.53 13.69 14.01
C LEU A 323 7.28 14.96 14.85
N SER A 324 8.30 15.69 15.29
CA SER A 324 8.11 16.98 15.95
C SER A 324 7.55 18.07 15.02
N GLN A 325 7.72 17.94 13.70
CA GLN A 325 7.19 18.90 12.73
C GLN A 325 5.75 18.57 12.29
N ILE A 326 5.44 17.28 12.07
CA ILE A 326 4.17 16.86 11.47
C ILE A 326 3.39 15.81 12.28
N GLY A 327 3.93 15.33 13.39
CA GLY A 327 3.39 14.21 14.16
C GLY A 327 1.96 14.42 14.64
N ASP A 328 1.60 15.64 15.06
CA ASP A 328 0.23 15.96 15.47
C ASP A 328 -0.78 15.92 14.31
N ASN A 329 -0.33 16.05 13.06
CA ASN A 329 -1.19 15.93 11.90
C ASN A 329 -1.42 14.46 11.49
N LEU A 330 -0.57 13.54 11.94
CA LEU A 330 -0.61 12.16 11.52
C LEU A 330 -1.79 11.43 12.15
N THR A 331 -2.51 10.69 11.30
CA THR A 331 -3.57 9.77 11.70
C THR A 331 -3.12 8.32 11.57
N HIS A 332 -2.16 8.05 10.68
CA HIS A 332 -1.63 6.71 10.44
C HIS A 332 -0.10 6.75 10.36
N LEU A 333 0.55 5.87 11.11
CA LEU A 333 2.01 5.75 11.13
C LEU A 333 2.42 4.28 11.02
N TYR A 334 3.24 3.96 10.01
CA TYR A 334 3.63 2.59 9.70
C TYR A 334 5.15 2.43 9.65
N PHE A 335 5.68 1.49 10.43
CA PHE A 335 7.07 1.05 10.33
C PHE A 335 7.15 -0.36 9.74
N HIS A 336 8.02 -0.53 8.75
CA HIS A 336 8.28 -1.82 8.12
C HIS A 336 9.74 -2.23 8.27
N TYR A 337 9.95 -3.50 8.64
CA TYR A 337 11.26 -4.12 8.62
C TYR A 337 11.82 -4.25 7.20
N PRO A 338 13.14 -4.13 6.98
CA PRO A 338 14.20 -3.79 7.95
C PRO A 338 14.52 -2.28 8.01
N MET A 339 14.84 -1.80 9.21
CA MET A 339 15.43 -0.48 9.50
C MET A 339 16.65 -0.65 10.41
N PRO A 340 17.83 -1.03 9.86
CA PRO A 340 18.99 -1.47 10.64
C PRO A 340 19.66 -0.41 11.52
N ALA A 341 19.37 0.87 11.31
CA ALA A 341 19.88 1.96 12.14
C ALA A 341 19.00 2.24 13.37
N LEU A 342 17.85 1.57 13.50
CA LEU A 342 17.01 1.59 14.69
C LEU A 342 17.45 0.52 15.69
N ARG A 343 17.41 0.90 16.96
CA ARG A 343 17.64 0.09 18.15
C ARG A 343 16.31 -0.48 18.65
N ASP A 344 16.38 -1.31 19.67
CA ASP A 344 15.25 -2.03 20.25
C ASP A 344 14.23 -1.15 21.00
N ASN A 345 14.57 0.11 21.30
CA ASN A 345 13.69 1.10 21.93
C ASN A 345 13.52 2.38 21.08
N SER A 346 13.97 2.35 19.82
CA SER A 346 14.00 3.54 18.97
C SER A 346 12.63 4.11 18.60
N LEU A 347 11.54 3.38 18.86
CA LEU A 347 10.18 3.82 18.58
C LEU A 347 9.34 4.10 19.84
N ASP A 348 9.92 4.07 21.04
CA ASP A 348 9.13 4.17 22.28
C ASP A 348 8.44 5.54 22.46
N PHE A 349 9.01 6.61 21.90
CA PHE A 349 8.49 7.97 22.09
C PHE A 349 7.44 8.38 21.05
N ILE A 350 7.05 7.51 20.11
CA ILE A 350 6.18 7.92 18.99
C ILE A 350 4.84 8.51 19.46
N PHE A 351 4.27 8.00 20.56
CA PHE A 351 2.97 8.44 21.06
C PHE A 351 3.00 9.82 21.71
N ARG A 352 4.19 10.30 22.08
CA ARG A 352 4.40 11.67 22.55
C ARG A 352 4.39 12.68 21.41
N TYR A 353 4.85 12.29 20.23
CA TYR A 353 4.87 13.15 19.04
C TYR A 353 3.60 13.05 18.21
N CYS A 354 2.89 11.93 18.28
CA CYS A 354 1.75 11.64 17.42
C CYS A 354 0.49 11.41 18.27
N THR A 355 -0.14 12.51 18.67
CA THR A 355 -1.28 12.53 19.59
C THR A 355 -2.61 12.12 18.93
N HIS A 356 -2.76 12.35 17.62
CA HIS A 356 -3.99 12.12 16.86
C HIS A 356 -3.99 10.81 16.03
N LEU A 357 -3.08 9.87 16.33
CA LEU A 357 -3.05 8.59 15.63
C LEU A 357 -4.36 7.82 15.83
N ILE A 358 -4.92 7.35 14.72
CA ILE A 358 -6.04 6.41 14.64
C ILE A 358 -5.49 4.99 14.47
N THR A 359 -4.40 4.85 13.72
CA THR A 359 -3.77 3.57 13.43
C THR A 359 -2.25 3.68 13.53
N VAL A 360 -1.62 2.67 14.14
CA VAL A 360 -0.16 2.56 14.15
C VAL A 360 0.28 1.13 13.84
N GLN A 361 1.34 0.97 13.06
CA GLN A 361 2.06 -0.30 12.92
C GLN A 361 3.46 -0.16 13.47
N LEU A 362 3.74 -0.93 14.51
CA LEU A 362 5.01 -0.98 15.21
C LEU A 362 5.71 -2.29 14.91
N MET A 363 7.03 -2.19 14.70
CA MET A 363 7.88 -3.37 14.63
C MET A 363 8.41 -3.65 16.04
N VAL A 364 8.08 -4.81 16.62
CA VAL A 364 8.58 -5.24 17.94
C VAL A 364 10.11 -5.30 17.99
N ASP A 365 10.75 -5.45 16.83
CA ASP A 365 12.19 -5.32 16.67
C ASP A 365 12.75 -3.99 17.21
N TYR A 366 11.99 -2.90 17.10
CA TYR A 366 12.42 -1.52 17.40
C TYR A 366 11.60 -0.83 18.51
N THR A 367 10.72 -1.58 19.15
CA THR A 367 9.82 -1.10 20.20
C THR A 367 10.01 -1.94 21.44
N SER A 368 10.13 -1.28 22.59
CA SER A 368 10.16 -1.93 23.90
C SER A 368 8.80 -1.85 24.59
N LYS A 369 8.62 -2.61 25.67
CA LYS A 369 7.44 -2.51 26.54
C LYS A 369 7.13 -1.09 27.04
N TRP A 370 8.16 -0.25 27.18
CA TRP A 370 8.01 1.12 27.69
C TRP A 370 7.23 2.03 26.74
N ALA A 371 7.08 1.67 25.47
CA ALA A 371 6.23 2.40 24.54
C ALA A 371 4.77 2.53 25.01
N PHE A 372 4.31 1.59 25.85
CA PHE A 372 2.98 1.56 26.43
C PHE A 372 2.94 1.96 27.92
N SER A 373 4.03 2.51 28.46
CA SER A 373 4.08 3.00 29.84
C SER A 373 3.35 4.34 30.00
N ASP A 374 3.09 4.73 31.26
CA ASP A 374 2.39 5.96 31.62
C ASP A 374 3.26 7.18 31.33
N GLU A 375 4.59 7.01 31.35
CA GLU A 375 5.49 8.05 30.90
C GLU A 375 5.40 8.29 29.38
N MET A 376 5.15 7.27 28.56
CA MET A 376 5.07 7.44 27.10
C MET A 376 3.65 7.79 26.63
N LEU A 377 2.63 7.18 27.23
CA LEU A 377 1.21 7.42 26.98
C LEU A 377 0.62 8.38 28.01
N ILE A 378 1.19 9.59 28.07
CA ILE A 378 0.72 10.64 28.99
C ILE A 378 -0.75 10.98 28.67
N PRO A 379 -1.62 11.13 29.68
CA PRO A 379 -2.98 11.62 29.49
C PRO A 379 -2.99 12.98 28.80
N ILE A 380 -3.86 13.13 27.79
CA ILE A 380 -4.07 14.40 27.09
C ILE A 380 -5.31 15.04 27.70
N PHE A 381 -5.16 16.25 28.23
CA PHE A 381 -6.25 16.93 28.96
C PHE A 381 -7.43 17.33 28.07
N ASP A 382 -7.16 17.65 26.80
CA ASP A 382 -8.15 18.27 25.92
C ASP A 382 -9.01 17.26 25.13
N PHE A 383 -8.54 16.03 24.97
CA PHE A 383 -9.26 15.01 24.20
C PHE A 383 -8.83 13.58 24.53
N ARG A 384 -9.69 12.62 24.23
CA ARG A 384 -9.39 11.19 24.34
C ARG A 384 -8.53 10.76 23.14
N ARG A 385 -7.40 10.09 23.42
CA ARG A 385 -6.51 9.56 22.37
C ARG A 385 -7.33 8.70 21.39
N PRO A 386 -7.36 9.05 20.09
CA PRO A 386 -8.26 8.43 19.10
C PRO A 386 -7.71 7.12 18.51
N LEU A 387 -6.66 6.53 19.11
CA LEU A 387 -6.00 5.35 18.59
C LEU A 387 -6.93 4.14 18.65
N LYS A 388 -7.34 3.65 17.49
CA LYS A 388 -8.28 2.53 17.31
C LYS A 388 -7.59 1.23 16.98
N THR A 389 -6.47 1.27 16.26
CA THR A 389 -5.82 0.05 15.74
C THR A 389 -4.31 0.08 15.97
N ILE A 390 -3.78 -0.97 16.58
CA ILE A 390 -2.35 -1.22 16.72
C ILE A 390 -2.00 -2.51 15.97
N PHE A 391 -1.06 -2.43 15.04
CA PHE A 391 -0.45 -3.59 14.41
C PHE A 391 0.92 -3.83 15.06
N LEU A 392 1.13 -5.02 15.61
CA LEU A 392 2.41 -5.47 16.12
C LEU A 392 3.02 -6.46 15.14
N GLU A 393 4.01 -5.98 14.40
CA GLU A 393 4.77 -6.76 13.43
C GLU A 393 6.10 -7.23 14.02
N SER A 394 6.59 -8.39 13.59
CA SER A 394 7.86 -8.93 14.05
C SER A 394 8.65 -9.55 12.89
N SER A 395 9.97 -9.40 12.91
CA SER A 395 10.87 -10.13 12.02
C SER A 395 10.84 -11.64 12.24
N GLY A 396 10.37 -12.11 13.40
CA GLY A 396 10.43 -13.52 13.82
C GLY A 396 11.78 -13.93 14.43
N SER A 397 12.60 -12.95 14.84
CA SER A 397 13.83 -13.22 15.57
C SER A 397 13.57 -13.87 16.93
N LEU A 398 14.52 -14.65 17.44
CA LEU A 398 14.38 -15.32 18.74
C LEU A 398 14.22 -14.29 19.87
N GLY A 399 13.26 -14.51 20.77
CA GLY A 399 13.02 -13.63 21.92
C GLY A 399 12.18 -12.38 21.64
N MET A 400 11.57 -12.25 20.44
CA MET A 400 10.67 -11.12 20.17
C MET A 400 9.37 -11.21 20.99
N ALA A 401 8.85 -12.41 21.25
CA ALA A 401 7.64 -12.64 22.05
C ALA A 401 7.73 -12.02 23.46
N THR A 402 8.93 -11.93 24.04
CA THR A 402 9.15 -11.44 25.41
C THR A 402 9.44 -9.94 25.49
N LYS A 403 9.58 -9.24 24.36
CA LYS A 403 9.91 -7.80 24.36
C LYS A 403 8.72 -6.93 24.74
N ILE A 404 7.54 -7.34 24.28
CA ILE A 404 6.26 -6.70 24.56
C ILE A 404 5.34 -7.85 24.97
N HIS A 405 4.84 -7.78 26.19
CA HIS A 405 3.96 -8.78 26.79
C HIS A 405 2.50 -8.39 26.60
N PRO A 406 1.54 -9.33 26.53
CA PRO A 406 0.11 -9.01 26.57
C PRO A 406 -0.27 -8.07 27.71
N ASP A 407 0.32 -8.28 28.91
CA ASP A 407 0.08 -7.44 30.09
C ASP A 407 0.40 -5.97 29.89
N ASP A 408 1.39 -5.63 29.05
CA ASP A 408 1.73 -4.24 28.79
C ASP A 408 0.52 -3.49 28.18
N PHE A 409 -0.30 -4.18 27.39
CA PHE A 409 -1.57 -3.67 26.87
C PHE A 409 -2.69 -3.75 27.89
N THR A 410 -2.80 -4.86 28.64
CA THR A 410 -3.83 -5.03 29.67
C THR A 410 -3.74 -3.89 30.69
N ILE A 411 -2.55 -3.60 31.21
CA ILE A 411 -2.32 -2.48 32.13
C ILE A 411 -2.66 -1.14 31.44
N ALA A 412 -2.30 -0.96 30.16
CA ALA A 412 -2.62 0.27 29.43
C ALA A 412 -4.12 0.51 29.21
N LEU A 413 -4.89 -0.56 29.01
CA LEU A 413 -6.35 -0.51 28.87
C LEU A 413 -7.03 -0.23 30.22
N LEU A 414 -6.64 -0.95 31.27
CA LEU A 414 -7.19 -0.79 32.62
C LEU A 414 -6.92 0.59 33.21
N GLU A 415 -5.76 1.18 32.92
CA GLU A 415 -5.42 2.56 33.32
C GLU A 415 -6.00 3.63 32.38
N HIS A 416 -6.84 3.24 31.42
CA HIS A 416 -7.48 4.13 30.44
C HIS A 416 -6.50 4.98 29.62
N ARG A 417 -5.26 4.53 29.42
CA ARG A 417 -4.25 5.20 28.59
C ARG A 417 -4.56 5.11 27.09
N LEU A 418 -5.30 4.07 26.69
CA LEU A 418 -5.72 3.79 25.31
C LEU A 418 -7.25 3.66 25.19
N PRO A 419 -8.03 4.72 25.48
CA PRO A 419 -9.47 4.63 25.72
C PRO A 419 -10.33 4.36 24.47
N CYS A 420 -9.74 4.44 23.27
CA CYS A 420 -10.45 4.20 22.00
C CYS A 420 -9.91 2.98 21.26
N LEU A 421 -9.04 2.18 21.89
CA LEU A 421 -8.40 1.05 21.22
C LEU A 421 -9.43 -0.06 21.00
N LYS A 422 -9.63 -0.43 19.73
CA LYS A 422 -10.57 -1.47 19.34
C LYS A 422 -9.87 -2.69 18.76
N ASN A 423 -8.74 -2.52 18.10
CA ASN A 423 -8.13 -3.62 17.36
C ASN A 423 -6.64 -3.72 17.68
N ILE A 424 -6.21 -4.88 18.17
CA ILE A 424 -4.79 -5.25 18.21
C ILE A 424 -4.59 -6.35 17.18
N ARG A 425 -3.68 -6.14 16.23
CA ARG A 425 -3.36 -7.09 15.16
C ARG A 425 -1.94 -7.59 15.33
N LEU A 426 -1.79 -8.87 15.58
CA LEU A 426 -0.52 -9.51 15.82
C LEU A 426 -0.02 -10.21 14.57
N SER A 427 1.26 -10.02 14.27
CA SER A 427 1.96 -10.88 13.32
C SER A 427 2.12 -12.27 13.92
N PRO A 428 1.82 -13.35 13.18
CA PRO A 428 2.02 -14.72 13.68
C PRO A 428 3.49 -15.03 14.01
N ARG A 429 4.43 -14.20 13.51
CA ARG A 429 5.87 -14.31 13.81
C ARG A 429 6.24 -13.77 15.19
N LEU A 430 5.36 -13.06 15.87
CA LEU A 430 5.60 -12.54 17.22
C LEU A 430 5.74 -13.69 18.22
N GLY A 431 4.91 -14.73 18.07
CA GLY A 431 4.99 -15.95 18.87
C GLY A 431 4.38 -15.82 20.27
N TRP A 432 3.39 -14.94 20.46
CA TRP A 432 2.56 -14.98 21.66
C TRP A 432 1.72 -16.27 21.70
N ASP A 433 1.59 -16.84 22.88
CA ASP A 433 0.76 -18.02 23.12
C ASP A 433 -0.70 -17.59 23.29
N MET A 434 -1.56 -17.92 22.32
CA MET A 434 -2.96 -17.50 22.32
C MET A 434 -3.80 -18.23 23.38
N ASP A 435 -3.31 -19.36 23.89
CA ASP A 435 -3.98 -20.14 24.94
C ASP A 435 -3.50 -19.75 26.36
N SER A 436 -2.63 -18.74 26.48
CA SER A 436 -2.10 -18.27 27.75
C SER A 436 -3.11 -17.43 28.53
N GLU A 437 -3.01 -17.47 29.87
CA GLU A 437 -3.81 -16.63 30.77
C GLU A 437 -3.62 -15.14 30.46
N ASP A 438 -2.38 -14.70 30.20
CA ASP A 438 -2.04 -13.31 29.89
C ASP A 438 -2.76 -12.77 28.63
N VAL A 439 -2.87 -13.60 27.58
CA VAL A 439 -3.64 -13.24 26.37
C VAL A 439 -5.14 -13.25 26.65
N SER A 440 -5.63 -14.20 27.44
CA SER A 440 -7.04 -14.22 27.85
C SER A 440 -7.42 -12.96 28.62
N ASP A 441 -6.56 -12.48 29.53
CA ASP A 441 -6.78 -11.25 30.29
C ASP A 441 -6.80 -10.02 29.39
N LEU A 442 -5.90 -9.96 28.39
CA LEU A 442 -5.91 -8.90 27.38
C LEU A 442 -7.21 -8.91 26.55
N VAL A 443 -7.68 -10.09 26.13
CA VAL A 443 -8.94 -10.21 25.37
C VAL A 443 -10.12 -9.72 26.21
N ASN A 444 -10.21 -10.13 27.47
CA ASN A 444 -11.25 -9.64 28.38
C ASN A 444 -11.21 -8.11 28.54
N ALA A 445 -10.02 -7.52 28.70
CA ALA A 445 -9.84 -6.07 28.81
C ALA A 445 -10.20 -5.32 27.51
N LEU A 446 -10.01 -5.95 26.34
CA LEU A 446 -10.45 -5.40 25.05
C LEU A 446 -11.96 -5.52 24.89
N ASP A 447 -12.58 -6.61 25.30
CA ASP A 447 -14.02 -6.85 25.20
C ASP A 447 -14.82 -5.81 26.01
N GLU A 448 -14.31 -5.36 27.16
CA GLU A 448 -14.89 -4.24 27.93
C GLU A 448 -14.96 -2.92 27.13
N GLN A 449 -14.14 -2.80 26.09
CA GLN A 449 -14.12 -1.68 25.16
C GLN A 449 -14.64 -2.06 23.77
N ASP A 450 -15.47 -3.10 23.61
CA ASP A 450 -15.91 -3.66 22.30
C ASP A 450 -14.75 -3.86 21.32
N GLY A 451 -13.59 -4.24 21.83
CA GLY A 451 -12.38 -4.46 21.09
C GLY A 451 -12.20 -5.92 20.68
N SER A 452 -11.16 -6.21 19.91
CA SER A 452 -10.83 -7.56 19.49
C SER A 452 -9.35 -7.70 19.19
N LEU A 453 -8.82 -8.88 19.51
CA LEU A 453 -7.47 -9.31 19.16
C LEU A 453 -7.51 -10.16 17.89
N TYR A 454 -6.67 -9.85 16.92
CA TYR A 454 -6.56 -10.61 15.67
C TYR A 454 -5.14 -11.10 15.45
N VAL A 455 -5.01 -12.34 15.00
CA VAL A 455 -3.72 -12.90 14.56
C VAL A 455 -3.72 -12.99 13.04
N GLY A 456 -2.69 -12.40 12.42
CA GLY A 456 -2.49 -12.50 10.97
C GLY A 456 -2.35 -13.95 10.53
N ARG A 457 -2.87 -14.29 9.36
CA ARG A 457 -2.63 -15.60 8.74
C ARG A 457 -1.22 -15.62 8.14
N LEU A 458 -0.49 -16.72 8.37
CA LEU A 458 0.88 -16.94 7.86
C LEU A 458 0.96 -16.97 6.32
#